data_AF-A0A399EZ03-F1
#
_entry.id   AF-A0A399EZ03-F1
#
_cell.length_a   1.000
_cell.length_b   1.000
_cell.length_c   1.000
_cell.angle_alpha   90.00
_cell.angle_beta   90.00
_cell.angle_gamma   90.00
#
_symmetry.space_group_name_H-M   'P 1'
#
loop_
_entity.id
_entity.type
_entity.pdbx_description
1 polymer ?
#
loop_
_entity_poly.entity_id
_entity_poly.type
_entity_poly.pdbx_seq_one_letter_code
_entity_poly.pdbx_strand_id
1 'polypeptide(L)'
;MLDIASYPFVPPSTLSGFLYRLWRYATSTTKSEGPDFLETGLRDSPFYYLPKPLISLGAYSERIKPVPHRTKRHGTKGFASKTRSALVTADMEAPQLHSWEYLLEEHFVGYVLCQEKEPLEALVAPFRSENETLPYGGKLGKEGYAYLEFVSPVLSFRSERGRAEPRTLITLEEAINGATQGELNFSVYTLYKPVWEGVGNWQDPAPIKGFEQFPMAFPEGGQMETDWWVAEGFRVPQSLVEVWS
;
A
#
# COMPACT_ATOMS: atom_id res chain seq x y z
N MET A 1 1.04 15.77 -22.68
CA MET A 1 0.69 16.01 -21.26
C MET A 1 1.09 14.74 -20.52
N LEU A 2 1.93 14.85 -19.49
CA LEU A 2 2.27 13.70 -18.64
C LEU A 2 1.39 13.81 -17.39
N ASP A 3 0.59 12.79 -17.11
CA ASP A 3 -0.26 12.75 -15.92
C ASP A 3 0.36 11.79 -14.90
N ILE A 4 0.65 12.30 -13.71
CA ILE A 4 1.17 11.51 -12.59
C ILE A 4 0.02 11.37 -11.60
N ALA A 5 -0.75 10.30 -11.79
CA ALA A 5 -1.88 9.97 -10.94
C ALA A 5 -1.40 9.43 -9.58
N SER A 6 -2.15 9.77 -8.52
CA SER A 6 -1.97 9.18 -7.20
C SER A 6 -2.95 8.03 -7.03
N TYR A 7 -2.53 6.96 -6.39
CA TYR A 7 -3.48 5.93 -5.95
C TYR A 7 -4.42 6.52 -4.88
N PRO A 8 -5.74 6.28 -4.93
CA PRO A 8 -6.68 6.68 -3.87
C PRO A 8 -6.57 5.84 -2.59
N PHE A 9 -5.54 5.00 -2.49
CA PHE A 9 -5.25 4.06 -1.41
C PHE A 9 -3.73 3.89 -1.30
N VAL A 10 -3.27 3.30 -0.22
CA VAL A 10 -1.87 2.86 -0.07
C VAL A 10 -1.73 1.46 -0.66
N PRO A 11 -0.90 1.25 -1.71
CA PRO A 11 -0.75 -0.06 -2.32
C PRO A 11 -0.28 -1.11 -1.31
N PRO A 12 -0.70 -2.38 -1.44
CA PRO A 12 -0.35 -3.41 -0.45
C PRO A 12 1.15 -3.64 -0.32
N SER A 13 1.88 -3.51 -1.42
CA SER A 13 3.33 -3.56 -1.43
C SER A 13 3.99 -2.39 -0.68
N THR A 14 3.43 -1.19 -0.80
CA THR A 14 3.91 0.00 -0.09
C THR A 14 3.65 -0.10 1.41
N LEU A 15 2.46 -0.56 1.80
CA LEU A 15 2.10 -0.79 3.21
C LEU A 15 2.98 -1.87 3.84
N SER A 16 3.18 -2.99 3.14
CA SER A 16 4.04 -4.08 3.62
C SER A 16 5.47 -3.62 3.93
N GLY A 17 6.12 -2.90 3.01
CA GLY A 17 7.46 -2.37 3.26
C GLY A 17 7.49 -1.33 4.39
N PHE A 18 6.44 -0.51 4.53
CA PHE A 18 6.31 0.45 5.63
C PHE A 18 6.21 -0.24 6.99
N LEU A 19 5.31 -1.20 7.13
CA LEU A 19 5.10 -1.95 8.37
C LEU A 19 6.34 -2.76 8.77
N TYR A 20 7.04 -3.38 7.80
CA TYR A 20 8.28 -4.08 8.08
C TYR A 20 9.34 -3.15 8.71
N ARG A 21 9.53 -1.95 8.16
CA ARG A 21 10.48 -0.97 8.72
C ARG A 21 10.09 -0.56 10.14
N LEU A 22 8.82 -0.25 10.37
CA LEU A 22 8.36 0.14 11.70
C LEU A 22 8.54 -1.01 12.71
N TRP A 23 8.22 -2.24 12.31
CA TRP A 23 8.36 -3.41 13.16
C TRP A 23 9.83 -3.68 13.53
N ARG A 24 10.75 -3.59 12.56
CA ARG A 24 12.20 -3.69 12.81
C ARG A 24 12.71 -2.58 13.73
N TYR A 25 12.19 -1.37 13.60
CA TYR A 25 12.53 -0.27 14.49
C TYR A 25 12.05 -0.55 15.92
N ALA A 26 10.78 -0.92 16.07
CA ALA A 26 10.15 -1.17 17.37
C ALA A 26 10.75 -2.38 18.12
N THR A 27 11.34 -3.34 17.40
CA THR A 27 11.96 -4.55 17.97
C THR A 27 13.48 -4.47 18.12
N SER A 28 14.11 -3.38 17.66
CA SER A 28 15.56 -3.22 17.77
C SER A 28 16.00 -3.04 19.23
N THR A 29 16.91 -3.90 19.68
CA THR A 29 17.40 -3.95 21.07
C THR A 29 18.50 -2.91 21.36
N THR A 30 19.11 -2.32 20.33
CA THR A 30 20.15 -1.29 20.45
C THR A 30 19.59 0.09 20.05
N LYS A 31 18.99 0.81 21.02
CA LYS A 31 18.59 2.22 20.88
C LYS A 31 19.75 3.13 20.43
N SER A 32 21.01 2.69 20.54
CA SER A 32 22.24 3.46 20.28
C SER A 32 22.77 3.41 18.84
N GLU A 33 22.33 2.46 18.00
CA GLU A 33 22.79 2.37 16.60
C GLU A 33 21.64 2.54 15.59
N GLY A 34 20.38 2.49 16.07
CA GLY A 34 19.21 2.37 15.19
C GLY A 34 19.25 1.03 14.43
N PRO A 35 18.15 0.59 13.82
CA PRO A 35 18.27 -0.41 12.77
C PRO A 35 19.20 0.16 11.70
N ASP A 36 20.07 -0.66 11.12
CA ASP A 36 20.69 -0.39 9.81
C ASP A 36 19.57 -0.28 8.77
N PHE A 37 18.78 0.79 8.83
CA PHE A 37 18.00 1.24 7.70
C PHE A 37 19.02 1.79 6.73
N LEU A 38 19.55 0.87 5.92
CA LEU A 38 20.30 1.22 4.72
C LEU A 38 19.54 2.37 4.08
N GLU A 39 20.17 3.55 4.03
CA GLU A 39 19.60 4.68 3.32
C GLU A 39 19.17 4.16 1.95
N THR A 40 17.89 4.36 1.61
CA THR A 40 17.28 3.87 0.36
C THR A 40 17.85 4.54 -0.90
N GLY A 41 19.06 5.12 -0.81
CA GLY A 41 19.81 5.74 -1.88
C GLY A 41 20.67 4.79 -2.73
N LEU A 42 20.77 3.50 -2.39
CA LEU A 42 21.60 2.56 -3.14
C LEU A 42 20.76 1.77 -4.14
N ARG A 43 21.18 1.83 -5.42
CA ARG A 43 20.63 1.05 -6.55
C ARG A 43 20.54 -0.46 -6.29
N ASP A 44 21.26 -0.95 -5.28
CA ASP A 44 21.45 -2.36 -4.94
C ASP A 44 21.05 -2.70 -3.49
N SER A 45 20.25 -1.87 -2.81
CA SER A 45 19.74 -2.24 -1.49
C SER A 45 18.69 -3.36 -1.60
N PRO A 46 18.80 -4.44 -0.80
CA PRO A 46 17.73 -5.42 -0.72
C PRO A 46 16.43 -4.75 -0.27
N PHE A 47 15.35 -4.98 -1.01
CA PHE A 47 14.02 -4.55 -0.61
C PHE A 47 13.45 -5.56 0.38
N TYR A 48 12.93 -5.07 1.51
CA TYR A 48 12.31 -5.91 2.54
C TYR A 48 10.85 -5.54 2.75
N TYR A 49 10.04 -6.58 2.91
CA TYR A 49 8.59 -6.55 3.05
C TYR A 49 8.23 -7.39 4.27
N LEU A 50 6.97 -7.31 4.72
CA LEU A 50 6.45 -8.29 5.66
C LEU A 50 6.70 -9.71 5.12
N PRO A 51 7.05 -10.66 5.99
CA PRO A 51 7.33 -12.03 5.61
C PRO A 51 6.09 -12.68 4.97
N LYS A 52 6.33 -13.71 4.14
CA LYS A 52 5.31 -14.36 3.30
C LYS A 52 3.97 -14.70 4.01
N PRO A 53 3.94 -15.17 5.28
CA PRO A 53 2.68 -15.47 5.95
C PRO A 53 1.80 -14.23 6.23
N LEU A 54 2.39 -13.04 6.26
CA LEU A 54 1.74 -11.77 6.57
C LEU A 54 1.38 -11.04 5.27
N ILE A 55 0.12 -11.17 4.87
CA ILE A 55 -0.41 -10.60 3.64
C ILE A 55 -0.95 -9.21 3.93
N SER A 56 -0.26 -8.17 3.46
CA SER A 56 -0.82 -6.82 3.45
C SER A 56 -1.87 -6.71 2.34
N LEU A 57 -3.01 -6.07 2.63
CA LEU A 57 -4.06 -5.76 1.65
C LEU A 57 -4.09 -4.27 1.27
N GLY A 58 -3.09 -3.49 1.70
CA GLY A 58 -3.06 -2.04 1.51
C GLY A 58 -3.83 -1.30 2.60
N ALA A 59 -3.90 0.02 2.46
CA ALA A 59 -4.66 0.88 3.36
C ALA A 59 -5.61 1.78 2.57
N TYR A 60 -6.82 1.94 3.07
CA TYR A 60 -7.93 2.57 2.36
C TYR A 60 -8.46 3.75 3.17
N SER A 61 -8.82 4.84 2.49
CA SER A 61 -9.46 5.97 3.15
C SER A 61 -10.79 5.53 3.74
N GLU A 62 -11.17 6.08 4.89
CA GLU A 62 -12.53 5.95 5.41
C GLU A 62 -13.56 6.66 4.50
N ARG A 63 -13.08 7.61 3.68
CA ARG A 63 -13.90 8.27 2.67
C ARG A 63 -14.07 7.35 1.46
N ILE A 64 -15.32 7.15 1.06
CA ILE A 64 -15.70 6.33 -0.11
C ILE A 64 -15.11 6.89 -1.41
N LYS A 65 -14.87 8.21 -1.49
CA LYS A 65 -14.30 8.89 -2.66
C LYS A 65 -13.24 9.89 -2.23
N PRO A 66 -12.01 9.44 -1.94
CA PRO A 66 -10.93 10.37 -1.68
C PRO A 66 -10.63 11.13 -2.97
N VAL A 67 -10.58 12.46 -2.90
CA VAL A 67 -10.38 13.31 -4.09
C VAL A 67 -8.92 13.76 -4.13
N PRO A 68 -8.12 13.29 -5.11
CA PRO A 68 -6.75 13.76 -5.24
C PRO A 68 -6.73 15.26 -5.59
N HIS A 69 -5.89 16.02 -4.89
CA HIS A 69 -5.61 17.40 -5.24
C HIS A 69 -4.73 17.44 -6.49
N ARG A 70 -5.27 17.96 -7.60
CA ARG A 70 -4.54 18.09 -8.86
C ARG A 70 -3.84 19.44 -8.94
N THR A 71 -2.54 19.43 -9.19
CA THR A 71 -1.77 20.63 -9.53
C THR A 71 -1.15 20.51 -10.91
N LYS A 72 -0.94 21.65 -11.57
CA LYS A 72 -0.30 21.74 -12.89
C LYS A 72 1.08 22.36 -12.74
N ARG A 73 2.10 21.71 -13.29
CA ARG A 73 3.50 22.18 -13.29
C ARG A 73 4.03 22.25 -14.72
N HIS A 74 4.81 23.27 -15.01
CA HIS A 74 5.57 23.35 -16.27
C HIS A 74 6.94 22.72 -16.05
N GLY A 75 7.40 21.88 -16.99
CA GLY A 75 8.71 21.25 -16.98
C GLY A 75 9.23 21.01 -18.41
N THR A 76 10.50 20.66 -18.57
CA THR A 76 11.05 20.28 -19.88
C THR A 76 10.59 18.86 -20.28
N LYS A 77 10.55 18.56 -21.59
CA LYS A 77 10.16 17.23 -22.10
C LYS A 77 11.09 16.11 -21.61
N GLY A 78 12.40 16.35 -21.55
CA GLY A 78 13.43 15.45 -21.00
C GLY A 78 13.47 15.38 -19.47
N PHE A 79 12.30 15.21 -18.85
CA PHE A 79 12.09 15.24 -17.40
C PHE A 79 12.91 14.14 -16.67
N ALA A 80 13.93 14.53 -15.89
CA ALA A 80 14.70 13.64 -15.01
C ALA A 80 14.63 14.12 -13.55
N SER A 81 14.53 13.20 -12.58
CA SER A 81 14.31 13.57 -11.16
C SER A 81 15.42 14.42 -10.52
N LYS A 82 16.61 14.47 -11.13
CA LYS A 82 17.77 15.24 -10.65
C LYS A 82 17.82 16.70 -11.14
N THR A 83 16.98 17.09 -12.10
CA THR A 83 16.96 18.46 -12.65
C THR A 83 15.82 19.33 -12.11
N ARG A 84 15.16 18.90 -11.01
CA ARG A 84 13.96 19.47 -10.38
C ARG A 84 13.95 20.99 -10.12
N SER A 85 15.09 21.68 -10.15
CA SER A 85 15.21 23.10 -9.77
C SER A 85 16.19 23.92 -10.61
N ALA A 86 16.66 23.43 -11.75
CA ALA A 86 17.62 24.17 -12.57
C ALA A 86 16.94 25.27 -13.40
N LEU A 87 17.41 26.51 -13.27
CA LEU A 87 17.14 27.56 -14.26
C LEU A 87 17.89 27.19 -15.54
N VAL A 88 17.18 27.10 -16.66
CA VAL A 88 17.76 26.75 -17.97
C VAL A 88 17.53 27.89 -18.96
N THR A 89 18.53 28.14 -19.82
CA THR A 89 18.55 29.18 -20.86
C THR A 89 17.80 28.75 -22.13
N ALA A 90 17.58 29.70 -23.05
CA ALA A 90 16.64 29.64 -24.18
C ALA A 90 16.82 28.49 -25.20
N ASP A 91 17.91 27.72 -25.11
CA ASP A 91 18.34 26.82 -26.20
C ASP A 91 17.90 25.36 -26.01
N MET A 92 16.96 25.06 -25.10
CA MET A 92 16.53 23.67 -24.81
C MET A 92 15.01 23.46 -24.77
N GLU A 93 14.66 22.20 -25.09
CA GLU A 93 13.35 21.57 -25.35
C GLU A 93 12.06 22.28 -24.92
N ALA A 94 11.06 22.19 -25.81
CA ALA A 94 9.72 22.76 -25.61
C ALA A 94 9.13 22.41 -24.24
N PRO A 95 8.58 23.40 -23.50
CA PRO A 95 7.96 23.16 -22.21
C PRO A 95 6.76 22.21 -22.36
N GLN A 96 6.62 21.31 -21.40
CA GLN A 96 5.51 20.38 -21.27
C GLN A 96 4.75 20.68 -19.97
N LEU A 97 3.43 20.64 -20.07
CA LEU A 97 2.56 20.65 -18.90
C LEU A 97 2.52 19.25 -18.29
N HIS A 98 2.84 19.17 -16.99
CA HIS A 98 2.70 18.00 -16.15
C HIS A 98 1.54 18.21 -15.18
N SER A 99 0.67 17.22 -15.06
CA SER A 99 -0.34 17.16 -14.00
C SER A 99 0.18 16.25 -12.89
N TRP A 100 0.06 16.71 -11.64
CA TRP A 100 0.45 15.98 -10.44
C TRP A 100 -0.75 15.87 -9.53
N GLU A 101 -1.04 14.67 -9.06
CA GLU A 101 -2.07 14.44 -8.06
C GLU A 101 -1.43 14.22 -6.68
N TYR A 102 -1.99 14.85 -5.66
CA TYR A 102 -1.66 14.60 -4.26
C TYR A 102 -2.89 14.07 -3.54
N LEU A 103 -2.80 12.88 -2.98
CA LEU A 103 -3.82 12.41 -2.05
C LEU A 103 -3.50 12.94 -0.65
N LEU A 104 -4.39 13.77 -0.11
CA LEU A 104 -4.34 14.25 1.26
C LEU A 104 -5.50 13.62 2.02
N GLU A 105 -5.19 12.75 2.97
CA GLU A 105 -6.18 12.14 3.86
C GLU A 105 -5.69 12.08 5.28
N GLU A 106 -6.64 12.23 6.21
CA GLU A 106 -6.38 12.22 7.65
C GLU A 106 -6.15 10.80 8.14
N HIS A 107 -7.02 9.86 7.75
CA HIS A 107 -6.96 8.48 8.20
C HIS A 107 -7.05 7.49 7.04
N PHE A 108 -6.21 6.45 7.14
CA PHE A 108 -6.32 5.23 6.34
C PHE A 108 -6.45 4.04 7.28
N VAL A 109 -7.30 3.08 6.92
CA VAL A 109 -7.37 1.80 7.60
C VAL A 109 -6.62 0.77 6.78
N GLY A 110 -5.52 0.27 7.34
CA GLY A 110 -4.68 -0.77 6.75
C GLY A 110 -5.01 -2.16 7.26
N TYR A 111 -4.91 -3.17 6.40
CA TYR A 111 -5.20 -4.55 6.75
C TYR A 111 -4.02 -5.47 6.46
N VAL A 112 -3.74 -6.35 7.43
CA VAL A 112 -2.76 -7.45 7.32
C VAL A 112 -3.47 -8.73 7.73
N LEU A 113 -3.40 -9.74 6.86
CA LEU A 113 -3.97 -11.06 7.08
C LEU A 113 -2.88 -12.10 7.32
N CYS A 114 -3.23 -13.12 8.08
CA CYS A 114 -2.42 -14.33 8.23
C CYS A 114 -3.37 -15.50 8.49
N GLN A 115 -2.99 -16.70 8.03
CA GLN A 115 -3.73 -17.93 8.36
C GLN A 115 -3.56 -18.31 9.84
N GLU A 116 -2.40 -17.99 10.41
CA GLU A 116 -2.03 -18.27 11.80
C GLU A 116 -2.14 -17.01 12.65
N LYS A 117 -2.49 -17.15 13.93
CA LYS A 117 -2.66 -16.01 14.84
C LYS A 117 -1.32 -15.48 15.32
N GLU A 118 -0.38 -16.38 15.59
CA GLU A 118 0.89 -16.12 16.23
C GLU A 118 1.76 -15.11 15.46
N PRO A 119 1.88 -15.17 14.12
CA PRO A 119 2.62 -14.16 13.37
C PRO A 119 2.00 -12.75 13.45
N LEU A 120 0.67 -12.64 13.50
CA LEU A 120 -0.01 -11.35 13.67
C LEU A 120 0.22 -10.78 15.06
N GLU A 121 0.13 -11.60 16.11
CA GLU A 121 0.43 -11.16 17.48
C GLU A 121 1.89 -10.68 17.60
N ALA A 122 2.84 -11.39 16.98
CA ALA A 122 4.25 -10.98 16.96
C ALA A 122 4.50 -9.66 16.22
N LEU A 123 3.76 -9.40 15.14
CA LEU A 123 3.81 -8.12 14.42
C LEU A 123 3.26 -6.97 15.26
N VAL A 124 2.16 -7.22 15.97
CA VAL A 124 1.38 -6.20 16.68
C VAL A 124 1.93 -5.87 18.07
N ALA A 125 2.53 -6.85 18.76
CA ALA A 125 3.00 -6.70 20.15
C ALA A 125 3.91 -5.47 20.40
N PRO A 126 4.89 -5.13 19.54
CA PRO A 126 5.74 -3.96 19.75
C PRO A 126 5.00 -2.62 19.70
N PHE A 127 3.87 -2.56 18.98
CA PHE A 127 3.09 -1.33 18.79
C PHE A 127 2.03 -1.11 19.89
N ARG A 128 1.78 -2.11 20.75
CA ARG A 128 0.77 -2.06 21.81
C ARG A 128 1.35 -1.89 23.22
N SER A 129 2.65 -1.67 23.34
CA SER A 129 3.33 -1.53 24.64
C SER A 129 2.77 -0.34 25.43
N GLU A 130 2.33 -0.60 26.67
CA GLU A 130 1.64 0.36 27.55
C GLU A 130 2.50 1.57 27.98
N ASN A 131 3.80 1.56 27.71
CA ASN A 131 4.75 2.51 28.30
C ASN A 131 5.38 3.54 27.35
N GLU A 132 5.17 3.50 26.04
CA GLU A 132 5.74 4.49 25.10
C GLU A 132 4.82 4.64 23.86
N THR A 133 3.82 5.53 23.93
CA THR A 133 2.91 5.90 22.83
C THR A 133 3.55 6.96 21.93
N LEU A 134 4.77 6.71 21.43
CA LEU A 134 5.25 7.50 20.29
C LEU A 134 4.66 6.88 19.02
N PRO A 135 3.93 7.65 18.19
CA PRO A 135 3.42 7.13 16.93
C PRO A 135 4.59 6.70 16.05
N TYR A 136 4.70 5.40 15.79
CA TYR A 136 5.70 4.86 14.88
C TYR A 136 5.36 5.32 13.46
N GLY A 137 6.22 6.12 12.85
CA GLY A 137 5.94 6.72 11.56
C GLY A 137 7.17 7.07 10.76
N GLY A 138 6.93 7.55 9.55
CA GLY A 138 7.98 7.97 8.65
C GLY A 138 7.52 7.96 7.20
N LYS A 139 8.48 7.76 6.31
CA LYS A 139 8.25 7.79 4.88
C LYS A 139 7.42 6.59 4.41
N LEU A 140 6.36 6.88 3.67
CA LEU A 140 5.47 5.95 3.00
C LEU A 140 5.61 6.10 1.48
N GLY A 141 6.21 5.12 0.82
CA GLY A 141 6.51 5.20 -0.61
C GLY A 141 7.52 6.29 -0.95
N LYS A 142 7.40 6.90 -2.15
CA LYS A 142 8.39 7.86 -2.67
C LYS A 142 8.25 9.26 -2.06
N GLU A 143 7.02 9.76 -1.94
CA GLU A 143 6.71 11.15 -1.59
C GLU A 143 5.66 11.25 -0.46
N GLY A 144 5.22 10.12 0.13
CA GLY A 144 4.23 10.10 1.21
C GLY A 144 4.86 9.97 2.60
N TYR A 145 4.10 10.36 3.62
CA TYR A 145 4.43 10.18 5.03
C TYR A 145 3.19 9.72 5.78
N ALA A 146 3.38 8.83 6.74
CA ALA A 146 2.31 8.33 7.60
C ALA A 146 2.89 7.90 8.95
N TYR A 147 2.02 7.76 9.95
CA TYR A 147 2.34 7.14 11.22
C TYR A 147 1.22 6.19 11.63
N LEU A 148 1.56 5.20 12.46
CA LEU A 148 0.59 4.31 13.08
C LEU A 148 -0.02 5.03 14.28
N GLU A 149 -1.30 5.37 14.14
CA GLU A 149 -2.10 5.93 15.23
C GLU A 149 -2.63 4.82 16.16
N PHE A 150 -3.14 3.74 15.56
CA PHE A 150 -3.79 2.65 16.29
C PHE A 150 -3.55 1.31 15.59
N VAL A 151 -3.43 0.25 16.39
CA VAL A 151 -3.39 -1.14 15.92
C VAL A 151 -4.39 -1.95 16.73
N SER A 152 -5.35 -2.58 16.05
CA SER A 152 -6.38 -3.39 16.70
C SER A 152 -5.78 -4.66 17.32
N PRO A 153 -6.52 -5.33 18.23
CA PRO A 153 -6.28 -6.75 18.49
C PRO A 153 -6.37 -7.58 17.21
N VAL A 154 -5.82 -8.79 17.24
CA VAL A 154 -5.98 -9.74 16.13
C VAL A 154 -7.45 -10.18 16.04
N LEU A 155 -8.04 -9.99 14.86
CA LEU A 155 -9.44 -10.31 14.59
C LEU A 155 -9.55 -11.57 13.71
N SER A 156 -10.52 -12.42 14.01
CA SER A 156 -10.87 -13.55 13.15
C SER A 156 -11.90 -13.11 12.11
N PHE A 157 -11.62 -13.40 10.84
CA PHE A 157 -12.56 -13.21 9.75
C PHE A 157 -13.42 -14.45 9.56
N ARG A 158 -14.67 -14.26 9.11
CA ARG A 158 -15.55 -15.34 8.68
C ARG A 158 -15.92 -15.18 7.21
N SER A 159 -16.14 -16.30 6.54
CA SER A 159 -16.58 -16.35 5.15
C SER A 159 -18.08 -16.09 5.09
N GLU A 160 -18.50 -15.13 4.26
CA GLU A 160 -19.90 -14.86 3.94
C GLU A 160 -20.05 -14.59 2.45
N ARG A 161 -21.02 -15.25 1.80
CA ARG A 161 -21.45 -14.86 0.47
C ARG A 161 -22.53 -13.80 0.55
N GLY A 162 -22.44 -12.76 -0.26
CA GLY A 162 -23.49 -11.77 -0.33
C GLY A 162 -23.18 -10.59 -1.23
N ARG A 163 -24.15 -9.67 -1.31
CA ARG A 163 -24.05 -8.45 -2.11
C ARG A 163 -23.70 -7.26 -1.23
N ALA A 164 -22.58 -6.60 -1.54
CA ALA A 164 -22.10 -5.44 -0.78
C ALA A 164 -21.26 -4.49 -1.64
N GLU A 165 -21.05 -3.26 -1.16
CA GLU A 165 -20.12 -2.30 -1.75
C GLU A 165 -18.68 -2.64 -1.32
N PRO A 166 -17.78 -2.97 -2.27
CA PRO A 166 -16.38 -3.21 -1.94
C PRO A 166 -15.71 -1.89 -1.54
N ARG A 167 -14.98 -1.90 -0.42
CA ARG A 167 -14.18 -0.75 0.05
C ARG A 167 -12.67 -0.96 -0.11
N THR A 168 -12.28 -2.07 -0.72
CA THR A 168 -10.90 -2.45 -1.02
C THR A 168 -10.71 -2.62 -2.51
N LEU A 169 -9.48 -2.90 -2.92
CA LEU A 169 -9.20 -3.45 -4.24
C LEU A 169 -10.00 -4.72 -4.49
N ILE A 170 -10.40 -4.91 -5.74
CA ILE A 170 -11.03 -6.12 -6.27
C ILE A 170 -10.26 -6.57 -7.52
N THR A 171 -10.44 -7.83 -7.93
CA THR A 171 -9.84 -8.31 -9.17
C THR A 171 -10.45 -7.61 -10.39
N LEU A 172 -9.68 -7.50 -11.47
CA LEU A 172 -10.21 -6.90 -12.70
C LEU A 172 -11.38 -7.71 -13.28
N GLU A 173 -11.38 -9.03 -13.11
CA GLU A 173 -12.48 -9.91 -13.53
C GLU A 173 -13.78 -9.61 -12.78
N GLU A 174 -13.73 -9.52 -11.45
CA GLU A 174 -14.89 -9.14 -10.63
C GLU A 174 -15.43 -7.77 -11.01
N ALA A 175 -14.53 -6.82 -11.27
CA ALA A 175 -14.91 -5.47 -11.67
C ALA A 175 -15.66 -5.45 -13.00
N ILE A 176 -15.16 -6.19 -14.00
CA ILE A 176 -15.79 -6.32 -15.31
C ILE A 176 -17.16 -7.00 -15.20
N ASN A 177 -17.25 -8.08 -14.42
CA ASN A 177 -18.50 -8.80 -14.21
C ASN A 177 -19.55 -7.92 -13.52
N GLY A 178 -19.18 -7.21 -12.45
CA GLY A 178 -20.07 -6.28 -11.74
C GLY A 178 -20.50 -5.09 -12.60
N ALA A 179 -19.59 -4.54 -13.42
CA ALA A 179 -19.91 -3.44 -14.33
C ALA A 179 -20.81 -3.88 -15.50
N THR A 180 -20.64 -5.09 -16.02
CA THR A 180 -21.49 -5.66 -17.08
C THR A 180 -22.94 -5.79 -16.62
N GLN A 181 -23.15 -6.01 -15.32
CA GLN A 181 -24.47 -6.05 -14.70
C GLN A 181 -25.02 -4.64 -14.39
N GLY A 182 -24.26 -3.57 -14.65
CA GLY A 182 -24.63 -2.19 -14.36
C GLY A 182 -24.55 -1.82 -12.88
N GLU A 183 -23.85 -2.61 -12.07
CA GLU A 183 -23.91 -2.53 -10.61
C GLU A 183 -22.66 -1.90 -9.97
N LEU A 184 -21.57 -1.75 -10.72
CA LEU A 184 -20.28 -1.29 -10.20
C LEU A 184 -19.55 -0.34 -11.16
N ASN A 185 -18.99 0.75 -10.63
CA ASN A 185 -18.01 1.60 -11.32
C ASN A 185 -16.63 1.37 -10.72
N PHE A 186 -15.57 1.46 -11.54
CA PHE A 186 -14.21 1.23 -11.07
C PHE A 186 -13.16 1.94 -11.92
N SER A 187 -12.00 2.16 -11.31
CA SER A 187 -10.76 2.54 -11.97
C SER A 187 -9.74 1.40 -11.92
N VAL A 188 -8.95 1.23 -12.98
CA VAL A 188 -7.93 0.17 -13.07
C VAL A 188 -6.56 0.72 -12.70
N TYR A 189 -5.83 -0.02 -11.87
CA TYR A 189 -4.51 0.32 -11.40
C TYR A 189 -3.55 -0.86 -11.58
N THR A 190 -2.38 -0.60 -12.15
CA THR A 190 -1.28 -1.57 -12.17
C THR A 190 -0.57 -1.53 -10.82
N LEU A 191 -0.50 -2.67 -10.16
CA LEU A 191 0.17 -2.88 -8.89
C LEU A 191 1.36 -3.81 -9.05
N TYR A 192 2.17 -3.92 -7.99
CA TYR A 192 3.42 -4.67 -7.99
C TYR A 192 3.45 -5.64 -6.80
N LYS A 193 3.57 -6.93 -7.07
CA LYS A 193 3.73 -7.99 -6.07
C LYS A 193 5.22 -8.35 -5.95
N PRO A 194 5.79 -8.42 -4.73
CA PRO A 194 7.18 -8.84 -4.57
C PRO A 194 7.36 -10.31 -4.94
N VAL A 195 8.49 -10.63 -5.58
CA VAL A 195 8.92 -11.99 -5.88
C VAL A 195 10.13 -12.30 -5.00
N TRP A 196 9.97 -13.18 -4.02
CA TRP A 196 11.02 -13.54 -3.07
C TRP A 196 12.04 -14.50 -3.70
N GLU A 197 13.31 -14.39 -3.27
CA GLU A 197 14.39 -15.31 -3.67
C GLU A 197 14.30 -16.69 -3.00
N GLY A 198 13.47 -16.85 -1.96
CA GLY A 198 13.32 -18.11 -1.23
C GLY A 198 12.23 -18.08 -0.15
N VAL A 199 12.18 -19.14 0.66
CA VAL A 199 11.27 -19.26 1.80
C VAL A 199 11.96 -18.64 3.02
N GLY A 200 11.95 -17.31 3.12
CA GLY A 200 12.41 -16.63 4.32
C GLY A 200 11.54 -17.00 5.53
N ASN A 201 12.07 -16.85 6.74
CA ASN A 201 11.26 -17.00 7.95
C ASN A 201 10.69 -15.63 8.36
N TRP A 202 9.79 -15.61 9.35
CA TRP A 202 9.12 -14.36 9.72
C TRP A 202 10.03 -13.34 10.43
N GLN A 203 11.14 -13.79 11.02
CA GLN A 203 12.14 -12.94 11.70
C GLN A 203 13.18 -12.38 10.72
N ASP A 204 13.42 -13.10 9.62
CA ASP A 204 14.40 -12.82 8.58
C ASP A 204 13.78 -13.14 7.20
N PRO A 205 12.98 -12.22 6.63
CA PRO A 205 12.37 -12.43 5.34
C PRO A 205 13.42 -12.49 4.24
N ALA A 206 13.21 -13.38 3.27
CA ALA A 206 14.10 -13.52 2.13
C ALA A 206 14.15 -12.21 1.31
N PRO A 207 15.30 -11.88 0.69
CA PRO A 207 15.39 -10.76 -0.23
C PRO A 207 14.38 -10.87 -1.37
N ILE A 208 14.02 -9.71 -1.93
CA ILE A 208 13.16 -9.63 -3.10
C ILE A 208 14.02 -9.63 -4.37
N LYS A 209 13.75 -10.61 -5.24
CA LYS A 209 14.39 -10.78 -6.56
C LYS A 209 13.90 -9.74 -7.56
N GLY A 210 12.66 -9.30 -7.41
CA GLY A 210 12.00 -8.37 -8.32
C GLY A 210 10.51 -8.23 -8.01
N PHE A 211 9.78 -7.63 -8.95
CA PHE A 211 8.36 -7.36 -8.81
C PHE A 211 7.61 -7.84 -10.04
N GLU A 212 6.45 -8.47 -9.82
CA GLU A 212 5.51 -8.81 -10.86
C GLU A 212 4.41 -7.76 -10.93
N GLN A 213 4.09 -7.31 -12.15
CA GLN A 213 2.98 -6.39 -12.39
C GLN A 213 1.68 -7.14 -12.52
N PHE A 214 0.63 -6.66 -11.88
CA PHE A 214 -0.71 -7.21 -12.04
C PHE A 214 -1.76 -6.10 -11.93
N PRO A 215 -2.82 -6.13 -12.76
CA PRO A 215 -3.88 -5.14 -12.72
C PRO A 215 -4.91 -5.48 -11.63
N MET A 216 -5.34 -4.45 -10.90
CA MET A 216 -6.46 -4.53 -9.96
C MET A 216 -7.42 -3.37 -10.22
N ALA A 217 -8.65 -3.52 -9.77
CA ALA A 217 -9.67 -2.48 -9.85
C ALA A 217 -9.92 -1.87 -8.47
N PHE A 218 -10.03 -0.56 -8.41
CA PHE A 218 -10.52 0.17 -7.26
C PHE A 218 -11.97 0.60 -7.51
N PRO A 219 -12.93 0.18 -6.67
CA PRO A 219 -14.33 0.52 -6.85
C PRO A 219 -14.60 1.99 -6.56
N GLU A 220 -15.46 2.61 -7.36
CA GLU A 220 -15.88 4.03 -7.26
C GLU A 220 -17.36 4.18 -6.88
N GLY A 221 -17.93 3.08 -6.40
CA GLY A 221 -19.32 2.97 -5.95
C GLY A 221 -20.06 1.85 -6.68
N GLY A 222 -21.17 1.45 -6.07
CA GLY A 222 -21.98 0.32 -6.51
C GLY A 222 -21.85 -0.89 -5.59
N GLN A 223 -22.44 -2.01 -5.98
CA GLN A 223 -22.38 -3.25 -5.22
C GLN A 223 -22.01 -4.41 -6.14
N MET A 224 -21.42 -5.45 -5.57
CA MET A 224 -21.16 -6.70 -6.25
C MET A 224 -21.55 -7.86 -5.34
N GLU A 225 -21.99 -8.96 -5.94
CA GLU A 225 -22.14 -10.24 -5.24
C GLU A 225 -20.85 -11.05 -5.37
N THR A 226 -20.25 -11.41 -4.24
CA THR A 226 -19.06 -12.26 -4.16
C THR A 226 -18.98 -12.93 -2.79
N ASP A 227 -17.94 -13.74 -2.62
CA ASP A 227 -17.54 -14.28 -1.33
C ASP A 227 -16.65 -13.26 -0.61
N TRP A 228 -17.00 -12.96 0.65
CA TRP A 228 -16.35 -11.97 1.49
C TRP A 228 -15.70 -12.63 2.69
N TRP A 229 -14.56 -12.09 3.11
CA TRP A 229 -14.08 -12.17 4.47
C TRP A 229 -14.67 -11.00 5.27
N VAL A 230 -15.33 -11.28 6.38
CA VAL A 230 -16.00 -10.27 7.22
C VAL A 230 -15.46 -10.26 8.65
N ALA A 231 -15.11 -9.07 9.16
CA ALA A 231 -14.78 -8.81 10.56
C ALA A 231 -15.17 -7.38 10.95
N GLU A 232 -15.82 -7.19 12.10
CA GLU A 232 -16.20 -5.87 12.67
C GLU A 232 -16.82 -4.86 11.68
N GLY A 233 -17.65 -5.34 10.74
CA GLY A 233 -18.32 -4.50 9.74
C GLY A 233 -17.46 -4.15 8.52
N PHE A 234 -16.21 -4.59 8.49
CA PHE A 234 -15.34 -4.55 7.33
C PHE A 234 -15.48 -5.82 6.48
N ARG A 235 -15.44 -5.66 5.15
CA ARG A 235 -15.57 -6.75 4.18
C ARG A 235 -14.43 -6.66 3.16
N VAL A 236 -13.75 -7.78 2.95
CA VAL A 236 -12.72 -7.96 1.93
C VAL A 236 -13.16 -9.05 0.98
N PRO A 237 -13.11 -8.86 -0.34
CA PRO A 237 -13.31 -9.95 -1.29
C PRO A 237 -12.30 -11.07 -1.05
N GLN A 238 -12.73 -12.33 -1.04
CA GLN A 238 -11.82 -13.46 -0.84
C GLN A 238 -10.75 -13.56 -1.93
N SER A 239 -11.14 -13.24 -3.17
CA SER A 239 -10.29 -13.12 -4.34
C SER A 239 -9.08 -12.20 -4.14
N LEU A 240 -9.23 -11.11 -3.37
CA LEU A 240 -8.10 -10.23 -3.05
C LEU A 240 -7.04 -10.99 -2.27
N VAL A 241 -7.43 -11.81 -1.30
CA VAL A 241 -6.48 -12.60 -0.48
C VAL A 241 -5.74 -13.61 -1.35
N GLU A 242 -6.45 -14.27 -2.26
CA GLU A 242 -5.90 -15.27 -3.18
C GLU A 242 -4.84 -14.69 -4.12
N VAL A 243 -5.05 -13.47 -4.61
CA VAL A 243 -4.06 -12.76 -5.46
C VAL A 243 -2.73 -12.54 -4.72
N TRP A 244 -2.80 -12.32 -3.40
CA TRP A 244 -1.61 -12.03 -2.60
C TRP A 244 -0.93 -13.25 -1.98
N SER A 245 -1.65 -14.37 -1.80
CA SER A 245 -1.09 -15.67 -1.39
C SER A 245 -0.14 -16.28 -2.43
#